data_AF-A0A4V4RFF8-F1
#
_entry.id   AF-A0A4V4RFF8-F1
#
_cell.length_a   1.000
_cell.length_b   1.000
_cell.length_c   1.000
_cell.angle_alpha   90.00
_cell.angle_beta   90.00
_cell.angle_gamma   90.00
#
_symmetry.space_group_name_H-M   'P 1'
#
loop_
_entity.id
_entity.type
_entity.pdbx_description
1 polymer ?
#
loop_
_entity_poly.entity_id
_entity_poly.type
_entity_poly.pdbx_seq_one_letter_code
_entity_poly.pdbx_strand_id
1 'polypeptide(L)'
;MKIVFAGTPSVAEPTLRRLAAEHEIVAVITRLDAPQGRRRILTPSPIADVAVSLGLPVIKANRLDDDVTAQIAALKPELGVIVAYGGFVREPLLSIPRLGWVNLHFSLLPRWRGAAPVQHAVIAGDAVTGAAVFQLVPAMDAGAVFGTITQTIGAHQTAGNLLTSLADDGAALTARVVDELASGVAVAREQTGEATLAPKLSLDDARLHWNEPSALLYQRLRGVTPEPGAFTFLSGQRFKILEAEPARDAVQLPPGEFGLQGGAVVVGTGDHPLRLLSVQPAGKKPMRAEDWWRGISSSGNGNGSGDTENGETEKVVAE
;
A
#
# COMPACT_ATOMS: atom_id res chain seq x y z
N MET A 1 -14.65 -11.78 -24.27
CA MET A 1 -13.49 -12.63 -24.64
C MET A 1 -13.11 -13.52 -23.46
N LYS A 2 -12.25 -14.52 -23.67
CA LYS A 2 -11.72 -15.39 -22.61
C LYS A 2 -10.55 -14.74 -21.89
N ILE A 3 -10.68 -14.51 -20.58
CA ILE A 3 -9.69 -13.81 -19.76
C ILE A 3 -9.18 -14.71 -18.65
N VAL A 4 -7.86 -14.76 -18.50
CA VAL A 4 -7.25 -15.22 -17.24
C VAL A 4 -6.90 -13.99 -16.40
N PHE A 5 -7.39 -13.95 -15.17
CA PHE A 5 -7.16 -12.83 -14.24
C PHE A 5 -6.15 -13.22 -13.17
N ALA A 6 -5.17 -12.38 -12.87
CA ALA A 6 -4.20 -12.60 -11.79
C ALA A 6 -4.23 -11.44 -10.78
N GLY A 7 -4.55 -11.73 -9.52
CA GLY A 7 -4.58 -10.73 -8.46
C GLY A 7 -4.50 -11.35 -7.08
N THR A 8 -4.26 -10.56 -6.03
CA THR A 8 -4.18 -11.08 -4.66
C THR A 8 -4.83 -10.16 -3.63
N PRO A 9 -4.43 -8.89 -3.49
CA PRO A 9 -5.04 -7.99 -2.51
C PRO A 9 -6.43 -7.53 -2.97
N SER A 10 -7.20 -6.97 -2.03
CA SER A 10 -8.55 -6.42 -2.27
C SER A 10 -8.58 -5.34 -3.35
N VAL A 11 -7.48 -4.65 -3.61
CA VAL A 11 -7.42 -3.59 -4.64
C VAL A 11 -7.54 -4.13 -6.07
N ALA A 12 -7.44 -5.45 -6.25
CA ALA A 12 -7.73 -6.10 -7.52
C ALA A 12 -9.23 -6.48 -7.68
N GLU A 13 -10.02 -6.42 -6.61
CA GLU A 13 -11.43 -6.84 -6.59
C GLU A 13 -12.30 -6.03 -7.55
N PRO A 14 -12.25 -4.68 -7.57
CA PRO A 14 -13.09 -3.90 -8.48
C PRO A 14 -12.87 -4.29 -9.95
N THR A 15 -11.61 -4.57 -10.32
CA THR A 15 -11.27 -4.99 -11.68
C THR A 15 -11.80 -6.38 -11.99
N LEU A 16 -11.60 -7.37 -11.10
CA LEU A 16 -12.11 -8.73 -11.31
C LEU A 16 -13.64 -8.74 -11.46
N ARG A 17 -14.37 -8.08 -10.57
CA ARG A 17 -15.84 -8.04 -10.61
C ARG A 17 -16.34 -7.43 -11.91
N ARG A 18 -15.72 -6.33 -12.34
CA ARG A 18 -16.12 -5.64 -13.56
C ARG A 18 -15.87 -6.49 -14.80
N LEU A 19 -14.68 -7.08 -14.93
CA LEU A 19 -14.37 -7.96 -16.05
C LEU A 19 -15.23 -9.23 -16.07
N ALA A 20 -15.56 -9.79 -14.91
CA ALA A 20 -16.44 -10.96 -14.82
C ALA A 20 -17.89 -10.68 -15.23
N ALA A 21 -18.35 -9.42 -15.17
CA ALA A 21 -19.67 -9.03 -15.64
C ALA A 21 -19.75 -8.86 -17.17
N GLU A 22 -18.62 -8.57 -17.82
CA GLU A 22 -18.56 -8.18 -19.24
C GLU A 22 -17.87 -9.26 -20.12
N HIS A 23 -17.12 -10.19 -19.51
CA HIS A 23 -16.30 -11.18 -20.19
C HIS A 23 -16.30 -12.56 -19.50
N GLU A 24 -15.77 -13.57 -20.20
CA GLU A 24 -15.63 -14.93 -19.67
C GLU A 24 -14.29 -15.05 -18.91
N ILE A 25 -14.34 -15.06 -17.58
CA ILE A 25 -13.15 -15.32 -16.76
C ILE A 25 -12.92 -16.82 -16.67
N VAL A 26 -11.95 -17.33 -17.42
CA VAL A 26 -11.67 -18.78 -17.51
C VAL A 26 -10.87 -19.31 -16.32
N ALA A 27 -10.11 -18.44 -15.65
CA ALA A 27 -9.45 -18.73 -14.37
C ALA A 27 -9.04 -17.44 -13.64
N VAL A 28 -9.03 -17.51 -12.31
CA VAL A 28 -8.48 -16.51 -11.42
C VAL A 28 -7.25 -17.07 -10.72
N ILE A 29 -6.10 -16.46 -10.95
CA ILE A 29 -4.83 -16.77 -10.31
C ILE A 29 -4.67 -15.87 -9.09
N THR A 30 -4.40 -16.48 -7.94
CA THR A 30 -4.05 -15.75 -6.72
C THR A 30 -3.01 -16.51 -5.91
N ARG A 31 -2.46 -15.89 -4.86
CA ARG A 31 -1.49 -16.56 -3.99
C ARG A 31 -2.10 -17.70 -3.18
N LEU A 32 -1.21 -18.58 -2.71
CA LEU A 32 -1.57 -19.60 -1.72
C LEU A 32 -2.10 -18.93 -0.44
N ASP A 33 -2.93 -19.67 0.29
CA ASP A 33 -3.45 -19.21 1.58
C ASP A 33 -2.29 -18.92 2.53
N ALA A 34 -2.36 -17.78 3.20
CA ALA A 34 -1.30 -17.30 4.07
C ALA A 34 -1.79 -17.27 5.51
N PRO A 35 -0.90 -17.56 6.49
CA PRO A 35 -1.27 -17.48 7.89
C PRO A 35 -1.57 -16.02 8.30
N GLN A 36 -2.78 -15.75 8.76
CA GLN A 36 -3.21 -14.43 9.20
C GLN A 36 -3.40 -14.36 10.73
N GLY A 37 -3.08 -13.19 11.30
CA GLY A 37 -3.27 -12.90 12.72
C GLY A 37 -2.35 -13.69 13.66
N ARG A 38 -2.50 -13.45 14.98
CA ARG A 38 -1.65 -14.10 16.00
C ARG A 38 -1.81 -15.62 16.05
N ARG A 39 -2.98 -16.14 15.64
CA ARG A 39 -3.28 -17.58 15.60
C ARG A 39 -2.81 -18.28 14.31
N ARG A 40 -2.23 -17.53 13.35
CA ARG A 40 -1.69 -18.06 12.09
C ARG A 40 -2.67 -18.96 11.34
N ILE A 41 -3.95 -18.61 11.34
CA ILE A 41 -4.98 -19.34 10.61
C ILE A 41 -4.69 -19.16 9.12
N LEU A 42 -4.63 -20.25 8.35
CA LEU A 42 -4.49 -20.15 6.89
C LEU A 42 -5.76 -19.49 6.34
N THR A 43 -5.58 -18.32 5.74
CA THR A 43 -6.68 -17.51 5.21
C THR A 43 -6.49 -17.32 3.71
N PRO A 44 -7.54 -17.54 2.90
CA PRO A 44 -7.52 -17.20 1.50
C PRO A 44 -7.21 -15.73 1.26
N SER A 45 -6.63 -15.44 0.09
CA SER A 45 -6.51 -14.06 -0.36
C SER A 45 -7.89 -13.43 -0.61
N PRO A 46 -8.06 -12.10 -0.49
CA PRO A 46 -9.30 -11.42 -0.87
C PRO A 46 -9.81 -11.80 -2.28
N ILE A 47 -8.91 -11.94 -3.25
CA ILE A 47 -9.27 -12.34 -4.62
C ILE A 47 -9.78 -13.78 -4.73
N ALA A 48 -9.29 -14.69 -3.88
CA ALA A 48 -9.81 -16.06 -3.82
C ALA A 48 -11.28 -16.05 -3.37
N ASP A 49 -11.61 -15.28 -2.33
CA ASP A 49 -12.97 -15.17 -1.81
C ASP A 49 -13.91 -14.55 -2.84
N VAL A 50 -13.47 -13.51 -3.55
CA VAL A 50 -14.23 -12.89 -4.64
C VAL A 50 -14.48 -13.89 -5.76
N ALA A 51 -13.45 -14.60 -6.22
CA ALA A 51 -13.58 -15.59 -7.29
C ALA A 51 -14.55 -16.71 -6.93
N VAL A 52 -14.46 -17.25 -5.71
CA VAL A 52 -15.41 -18.26 -5.20
C VAL A 52 -16.83 -17.70 -5.15
N SER A 53 -17.02 -16.46 -4.68
CA SER A 53 -18.34 -15.83 -4.62
C SER A 53 -18.98 -15.63 -6.00
N LEU A 54 -18.16 -15.51 -7.05
CA LEU A 54 -18.58 -15.38 -8.44
C LEU A 54 -18.66 -16.74 -9.18
N GLY A 55 -18.35 -17.86 -8.52
CA GLY A 55 -18.31 -19.18 -9.13
C GLY A 55 -17.19 -19.38 -10.15
N LEU A 56 -16.10 -18.62 -10.03
CA LEU A 56 -14.97 -18.65 -10.97
C LEU A 56 -13.91 -19.69 -10.57
N PRO A 57 -13.27 -20.39 -11.52
CA PRO A 57 -12.17 -21.30 -11.23
C PRO A 57 -10.98 -20.57 -10.61
N VAL A 58 -10.39 -21.11 -9.54
CA VAL A 58 -9.25 -20.51 -8.84
C VAL A 58 -8.00 -21.39 -8.98
N ILE A 59 -6.90 -20.77 -9.41
CA ILE A 59 -5.56 -21.35 -9.41
C ILE A 59 -4.75 -20.65 -8.32
N LYS A 60 -4.38 -21.38 -7.25
CA LYS A 60 -3.56 -20.82 -6.17
C LYS A 60 -2.07 -21.07 -6.46
N ALA A 61 -1.32 -20.01 -6.69
CA ALA A 61 0.09 -20.08 -7.05
C ALA A 61 0.87 -18.87 -6.52
N ASN A 62 1.99 -19.12 -5.85
CA ASN A 62 2.94 -18.06 -5.46
C ASN A 62 3.90 -17.70 -6.61
N ARG A 63 4.07 -18.60 -7.58
CA ARG A 63 4.90 -18.46 -8.77
C ARG A 63 4.13 -19.03 -9.96
N LEU A 64 4.28 -18.43 -11.12
CA LEU A 64 3.73 -18.93 -12.37
C LEU A 64 4.76 -19.87 -12.98
N ASP A 65 4.78 -21.12 -12.52
CA ASP A 65 5.69 -22.18 -12.98
C ASP A 65 5.10 -22.97 -14.15
N ASP A 66 5.78 -24.04 -14.56
CA ASP A 66 5.41 -24.85 -15.73
C ASP A 66 4.03 -25.51 -15.57
N ASP A 67 3.66 -25.91 -14.35
CA ASP A 67 2.34 -26.51 -14.08
C ASP A 67 1.22 -25.48 -14.23
N VAL A 68 1.37 -24.32 -13.59
CA VAL A 68 0.43 -23.20 -13.75
C VAL A 68 0.32 -22.78 -15.22
N THR A 69 1.46 -22.75 -15.92
CA THR A 69 1.51 -22.42 -17.34
C THR A 69 0.75 -23.43 -18.20
N ALA A 70 0.91 -24.73 -17.94
CA ALA A 70 0.17 -25.79 -18.63
C ALA A 70 -1.34 -25.71 -18.38
N GLN A 71 -1.75 -25.45 -17.13
CA GLN A 71 -3.16 -25.24 -16.79
C GLN A 71 -3.76 -24.07 -17.57
N ILE A 72 -3.05 -22.93 -17.62
CA ILE A 72 -3.52 -21.74 -18.35
C ILE A 72 -3.55 -21.98 -19.87
N ALA A 73 -2.54 -22.67 -20.43
CA ALA A 73 -2.52 -23.03 -21.85
C ALA A 73 -3.76 -23.83 -22.26
N ALA A 74 -4.17 -24.79 -21.42
CA ALA A 74 -5.33 -25.65 -21.70
C ALA A 74 -6.65 -24.88 -21.78
N LEU A 75 -6.76 -23.76 -21.06
CA LEU A 75 -7.95 -22.90 -21.04
C LEU A 75 -8.07 -22.00 -22.27
N LYS A 76 -6.99 -21.86 -23.05
CA LYS A 76 -6.92 -21.04 -24.27
C LYS A 76 -7.43 -19.59 -24.05
N PRO A 77 -6.90 -18.85 -23.04
CA PRO A 77 -7.28 -17.47 -22.83
C PRO A 77 -6.88 -16.62 -24.04
N GLU A 78 -7.67 -15.59 -24.34
CA GLU A 78 -7.37 -14.61 -25.36
C GLU A 78 -6.52 -13.46 -24.81
N LEU A 79 -6.73 -13.14 -23.53
CA LEU A 79 -6.03 -12.08 -22.80
C LEU A 79 -5.72 -12.51 -21.37
N GLY A 80 -4.54 -12.14 -20.88
CA GLY A 80 -4.24 -12.12 -19.44
C GLY A 80 -4.41 -10.72 -18.85
N VAL A 81 -5.04 -10.61 -17.69
CA VAL A 81 -5.14 -9.35 -16.93
C VAL A 81 -4.52 -9.55 -15.56
N ILE A 82 -3.55 -8.72 -15.21
CA ILE A 82 -2.87 -8.78 -13.90
C ILE A 82 -3.10 -7.49 -13.12
N VAL A 83 -3.47 -7.59 -11.85
CA VAL A 83 -3.63 -6.47 -10.92
C VAL A 83 -3.06 -6.85 -9.57
N ALA A 84 -1.97 -6.19 -9.16
CA ALA A 84 -1.32 -6.41 -7.87
C ALA A 84 -1.04 -7.90 -7.52
N TYR A 85 -0.63 -8.70 -8.51
CA TYR A 85 -0.13 -10.06 -8.30
C TYR A 85 1.40 -10.04 -8.28
N GLY A 86 2.00 -10.59 -7.22
CA GLY A 86 3.44 -10.51 -7.02
C GLY A 86 4.25 -11.65 -7.65
N GLY A 87 3.67 -12.43 -8.57
CA GLY A 87 4.39 -13.43 -9.35
C GLY A 87 4.70 -12.90 -10.75
N PHE A 88 5.90 -13.21 -11.26
CA PHE A 88 6.32 -12.78 -12.60
C PHE A 88 5.68 -13.66 -13.69
N VAL A 89 5.04 -13.01 -14.66
CA VAL A 89 4.63 -13.65 -15.92
C VAL A 89 5.85 -13.71 -16.83
N ARG A 90 6.32 -14.91 -17.14
CA ARG A 90 7.49 -15.14 -18.01
C ARG A 90 7.11 -16.05 -19.18
N GLU A 91 8.00 -16.15 -20.16
CA GLU A 91 7.83 -17.16 -21.20
C GLU A 91 7.85 -18.59 -20.61
N PRO A 92 7.01 -19.50 -21.13
CA PRO A 92 6.12 -19.32 -22.29
C PRO A 92 4.75 -18.68 -21.96
N LEU A 93 4.41 -18.51 -20.68
CA LEU A 93 3.11 -17.99 -20.24
C LEU A 93 2.79 -16.58 -20.77
N LEU A 94 3.81 -15.72 -20.88
CA LEU A 94 3.66 -14.36 -21.39
C LEU A 94 3.08 -14.34 -22.80
N SER A 95 3.47 -15.29 -23.65
CA SER A 95 3.03 -15.40 -25.05
C SER A 95 1.81 -16.31 -25.27
N ILE A 96 1.28 -16.98 -24.24
CA ILE A 96 0.12 -17.88 -24.38
C ILE A 96 -1.13 -17.16 -24.89
N PRO A 97 -1.62 -16.07 -24.24
CA PRO A 97 -2.79 -15.38 -24.75
C PRO A 97 -2.43 -14.62 -26.03
N ARG A 98 -3.27 -14.72 -27.06
CA ARG A 98 -3.03 -14.06 -28.36
C ARG A 98 -2.87 -12.53 -28.23
N LEU A 99 -3.59 -11.91 -27.29
CA LEU A 99 -3.51 -10.48 -27.00
C LEU A 99 -2.48 -10.16 -25.89
N GLY A 100 -1.70 -11.16 -25.47
CA GLY A 100 -0.71 -11.05 -24.40
C GLY A 100 -1.32 -10.84 -23.03
N TRP A 101 -0.58 -10.15 -22.17
CA TRP A 101 -1.02 -9.77 -20.83
C TRP A 101 -1.02 -8.25 -20.65
N VAL A 102 -2.06 -7.71 -20.02
CA VAL A 102 -2.09 -6.31 -19.58
C VAL A 102 -2.04 -6.21 -18.07
N ASN A 103 -1.43 -5.14 -17.56
CA ASN A 103 -1.36 -4.86 -16.14
C ASN A 103 -1.96 -3.50 -15.79
N LEU A 104 -2.78 -3.48 -14.74
CA LEU A 104 -3.16 -2.25 -14.06
C LEU A 104 -2.10 -1.93 -13.00
N HIS A 105 -1.35 -0.86 -13.27
CA HIS A 105 -0.27 -0.37 -12.42
C HIS A 105 -0.65 0.96 -11.80
N PHE A 106 -0.47 1.10 -10.49
CA PHE A 106 -0.93 2.27 -9.74
C PHE A 106 0.10 3.41 -9.72
N SER A 107 0.58 3.81 -10.90
CA SER A 107 1.39 5.01 -11.11
C SER A 107 1.18 5.63 -12.49
N LEU A 108 1.78 6.81 -12.68
CA LEU A 108 1.95 7.44 -13.99
C LEU A 108 3.28 7.01 -14.62
N LEU A 109 3.27 5.84 -15.29
CA LEU A 109 4.44 5.28 -15.97
C LEU A 109 5.06 6.30 -16.97
N PRO A 110 6.41 6.41 -17.05
CA PRO A 110 7.43 5.51 -16.48
C PRO A 110 7.83 5.81 -15.02
N ARG A 111 7.18 6.76 -14.35
CA ARG A 111 7.45 7.05 -12.93
C ARG A 111 6.93 5.90 -12.05
N TRP A 112 7.72 5.50 -11.07
CA TRP A 112 7.39 4.48 -10.06
C TRP A 112 7.09 3.09 -10.63
N ARG A 113 7.97 2.55 -11.48
CA ARG A 113 7.96 1.13 -11.84
C ARG A 113 8.30 0.27 -10.62
N GLY A 114 7.57 -0.82 -10.39
CA GLY A 114 7.85 -1.77 -9.32
C GLY A 114 6.67 -2.04 -8.38
N ALA A 115 6.98 -2.52 -7.18
CA ALA A 115 6.01 -3.17 -6.31
C ALA A 115 5.17 -2.23 -5.42
N ALA A 116 5.63 -1.00 -5.14
CA ALA A 116 4.96 -0.11 -4.17
C ALA A 116 4.76 1.34 -4.69
N PRO A 117 4.24 1.54 -5.92
CA PRO A 117 4.22 2.86 -6.54
C PRO A 117 3.45 3.93 -5.75
N VAL A 118 2.28 3.58 -5.19
CA VAL A 118 1.44 4.53 -4.44
C VAL A 118 2.13 4.98 -3.17
N GLN A 119 2.78 4.06 -2.46
CA GLN A 119 3.53 4.38 -1.25
C GLN A 119 4.67 5.34 -1.58
N HIS A 120 5.47 5.03 -2.60
CA HIS A 120 6.58 5.89 -3.03
C HIS A 120 6.11 7.27 -3.49
N ALA A 121 5.02 7.37 -4.24
CA ALA A 121 4.45 8.66 -4.65
C ALA A 121 4.07 9.54 -3.43
N VAL A 122 3.44 8.93 -2.41
CA VAL A 122 3.06 9.65 -1.18
C VAL A 122 4.30 10.03 -0.36
N ILE A 123 5.28 9.14 -0.23
CA ILE A 123 6.54 9.38 0.51
C ILE A 123 7.36 10.50 -0.16
N ALA A 124 7.42 10.52 -1.49
CA ALA A 124 8.13 11.54 -2.25
C ALA A 124 7.42 12.90 -2.27
N GLY A 125 6.19 12.97 -1.77
CA GLY A 125 5.39 14.20 -1.78
C GLY A 125 4.86 14.58 -3.16
N ASP A 126 4.63 13.60 -4.05
CA ASP A 126 4.03 13.87 -5.36
C ASP A 126 2.64 14.53 -5.17
N ALA A 127 2.36 15.59 -5.93
CA ALA A 127 1.06 16.26 -5.87
C ALA A 127 -0.03 15.47 -6.62
N VAL A 128 0.38 14.73 -7.65
CA VAL A 128 -0.50 13.96 -8.54
C VAL A 128 0.09 12.56 -8.71
N THR A 129 -0.78 11.56 -8.67
CA THR A 129 -0.46 10.18 -9.08
C THR A 129 -1.53 9.70 -10.06
N GLY A 130 -1.60 8.39 -10.29
CA GLY A 130 -2.62 7.80 -11.13
C GLY A 130 -2.50 6.30 -11.23
N ALA A 131 -3.11 5.77 -12.28
CA ALA A 131 -2.93 4.39 -12.69
C ALA A 131 -2.80 4.32 -14.21
N ALA A 132 -2.09 3.30 -14.69
CA ALA A 132 -1.85 3.01 -16.09
C ALA A 132 -2.22 1.56 -16.39
N VAL A 133 -2.86 1.34 -17.54
CA VAL A 133 -3.01 0.00 -18.09
C VAL A 133 -2.04 -0.15 -19.23
N PHE A 134 -1.14 -1.12 -19.14
CA PHE A 134 -0.03 -1.28 -20.09
C PHE A 134 0.18 -2.74 -20.48
N GLN A 135 0.81 -2.96 -21.63
CA GLN A 135 1.18 -4.27 -22.14
C GLN A 135 2.37 -4.84 -21.34
N LEU A 136 2.25 -6.03 -20.78
CA LEU A 136 3.39 -6.69 -20.16
C LEU A 136 4.41 -7.11 -21.21
N VAL A 137 5.67 -6.88 -20.85
CA VAL A 137 6.88 -7.32 -21.56
C VAL A 137 7.83 -7.95 -20.53
N PRO A 138 8.90 -8.65 -20.93
CA PRO A 138 9.83 -9.27 -19.98
C PRO A 138 10.49 -8.27 -19.00
N ALA A 139 10.65 -7.01 -19.43
CA ALA A 139 11.15 -5.93 -18.58
C ALA A 139 10.07 -5.40 -17.63
N MET A 140 10.43 -5.22 -16.35
CA MET A 140 9.51 -4.77 -15.29
C MET A 140 8.87 -3.43 -15.63
N ASP A 141 7.54 -3.44 -15.71
CA ASP A 141 6.65 -2.28 -15.92
C ASP A 141 7.08 -1.35 -17.06
N ALA A 142 7.68 -1.91 -18.11
CA ALA A 142 8.32 -1.16 -19.18
C ALA A 142 7.56 -1.13 -20.50
N GLY A 143 6.47 -1.90 -20.63
CA GLY A 143 5.76 -2.01 -21.90
C GLY A 143 4.86 -0.82 -22.20
N ALA A 144 4.39 -0.77 -23.45
CA ALA A 144 3.57 0.31 -23.96
C ALA A 144 2.25 0.47 -23.19
N VAL A 145 1.85 1.72 -22.96
CA VAL A 145 0.67 2.10 -22.16
C VAL A 145 -0.53 2.31 -23.08
N PHE A 146 -1.65 1.65 -22.78
CA PHE A 146 -2.92 1.82 -23.47
C PHE A 146 -3.69 3.04 -22.97
N GLY A 147 -3.66 3.29 -21.66
CA GLY A 147 -4.34 4.44 -21.08
C GLY A 147 -3.89 4.73 -19.66
N THR A 148 -4.16 5.96 -19.23
CA THR A 148 -3.84 6.44 -17.89
C THR A 148 -5.01 7.22 -17.29
N ILE A 149 -5.11 7.20 -15.97
CA ILE A 149 -5.95 8.11 -15.18
C ILE A 149 -5.04 8.89 -14.23
N THR A 150 -5.47 10.08 -13.83
CA THR A 150 -4.73 10.91 -12.87
C THR A 150 -5.61 11.25 -11.67
N GLN A 151 -5.00 11.40 -10.51
CA GLN A 151 -5.65 11.79 -9.27
C GLN A 151 -4.72 12.68 -8.45
N THR A 152 -5.26 13.78 -7.91
CA THR A 152 -4.53 14.61 -6.93
C THR A 152 -4.41 13.87 -5.61
N ILE A 153 -3.21 13.84 -5.03
CA ILE A 153 -3.00 13.24 -3.71
C ILE A 153 -3.53 14.21 -2.65
N GLY A 154 -4.52 13.78 -1.88
CA GLY A 154 -5.07 14.60 -0.81
C GLY A 154 -4.04 14.88 0.29
N ALA A 155 -4.09 16.08 0.89
CA ALA A 155 -3.11 16.53 1.89
C ALA A 155 -2.95 15.57 3.09
N HIS A 156 -4.04 14.88 3.47
CA HIS A 156 -4.08 13.91 4.57
C HIS A 156 -4.30 12.48 4.09
N GLN A 157 -4.30 12.25 2.78
CA GLN A 157 -4.59 10.94 2.21
C GLN A 157 -3.42 9.99 2.46
N THR A 158 -3.72 8.83 3.02
CA THR A 158 -2.78 7.72 3.21
C THR A 158 -2.65 6.92 1.90
N ALA A 159 -1.55 6.17 1.76
CA ALA A 159 -1.37 5.29 0.61
C ALA A 159 -2.49 4.24 0.50
N GLY A 160 -2.97 3.69 1.62
CA GLY A 160 -4.11 2.79 1.63
C GLY A 160 -5.38 3.41 1.05
N ASN A 161 -5.77 4.60 1.53
CA ASN A 161 -6.97 5.28 1.04
C ASN A 161 -6.84 5.70 -0.42
N LEU A 162 -5.65 6.13 -0.83
CA LEU A 162 -5.35 6.45 -2.23
C LEU A 162 -5.45 5.22 -3.13
N LEU A 163 -4.91 4.08 -2.69
CA LEU A 163 -4.98 2.84 -3.43
C LEU A 163 -6.41 2.33 -3.58
N THR A 164 -7.27 2.48 -2.57
CA THR A 164 -8.71 2.18 -2.69
C THR A 164 -9.37 3.02 -3.78
N SER A 165 -9.16 4.34 -3.77
CA SER A 165 -9.71 5.25 -4.80
C SER A 165 -9.21 4.89 -6.21
N LEU A 166 -7.91 4.63 -6.35
CA LEU A 166 -7.31 4.27 -7.63
C LEU A 166 -7.75 2.90 -8.13
N ALA A 167 -8.13 1.97 -7.24
CA ALA A 167 -8.62 0.65 -7.62
C ALA A 167 -9.97 0.73 -8.34
N ASP A 168 -10.87 1.61 -7.88
CA ASP A 168 -12.19 1.80 -8.50
C ASP A 168 -12.06 2.46 -9.88
N ASP A 169 -11.33 3.57 -9.98
CA ASP A 169 -11.09 4.26 -11.25
C ASP A 169 -10.25 3.42 -12.22
N GLY A 170 -9.28 2.68 -11.68
CA GLY A 170 -8.42 1.76 -12.44
C GLY A 170 -9.17 0.57 -13.00
N ALA A 171 -10.20 0.06 -12.31
CA ALA A 171 -11.10 -0.95 -12.85
C ALA A 171 -11.94 -0.39 -14.02
N ALA A 172 -12.35 0.87 -13.93
CA ALA A 172 -13.04 1.54 -15.02
C ALA A 172 -12.16 1.65 -16.27
N LEU A 173 -10.90 2.07 -16.08
CA LEU A 173 -9.88 2.12 -17.13
C LEU A 173 -9.57 0.75 -17.73
N THR A 174 -9.38 -0.27 -16.90
CA THR A 174 -9.02 -1.61 -17.35
C THR A 174 -10.09 -2.20 -18.25
N ALA A 175 -11.37 -2.16 -17.87
CA ALA A 175 -12.41 -2.72 -18.73
C ALA A 175 -12.50 -1.99 -20.09
N ARG A 176 -12.35 -0.66 -20.12
CA ARG A 176 -12.29 0.09 -21.40
C ARG A 176 -11.17 -0.42 -22.30
N VAL A 177 -9.96 -0.61 -21.75
CA VAL A 177 -8.82 -1.13 -22.52
C VAL A 177 -9.08 -2.57 -23.00
N VAL A 178 -9.72 -3.41 -22.17
CA VAL A 178 -10.09 -4.77 -22.58
C VAL A 178 -11.10 -4.75 -23.73
N ASP A 179 -12.10 -3.87 -23.70
CA ASP A 179 -13.07 -3.70 -24.80
C ASP A 179 -12.41 -3.21 -26.09
N GLU A 180 -11.48 -2.26 -25.99
CA GLU A 180 -10.69 -1.77 -27.13
C GLU A 180 -9.80 -2.87 -27.72
N LEU A 181 -9.22 -3.73 -26.88
CA LEU A 181 -8.46 -4.91 -27.32
C LEU A 181 -9.38 -5.95 -27.98
N ALA A 182 -10.59 -6.14 -27.46
CA ALA A 182 -11.59 -7.05 -28.02
C ALA A 182 -12.01 -6.66 -29.44
N SER A 183 -12.20 -5.36 -29.64
CA SER A 183 -12.64 -4.77 -30.90
C SER A 183 -11.49 -4.49 -31.87
N GLY A 184 -10.24 -4.64 -31.44
CA GLY A 184 -9.05 -4.43 -32.27
C GLY A 184 -8.72 -2.96 -32.54
N VAL A 185 -9.23 -2.04 -31.71
CA VAL A 185 -9.00 -0.59 -31.85
C VAL A 185 -8.04 -0.02 -30.80
N ALA A 186 -7.59 -0.83 -29.84
CA ALA A 186 -6.65 -0.41 -28.81
C ALA A 186 -5.34 0.10 -29.41
N VAL A 187 -4.87 1.26 -28.93
CA VAL A 187 -3.59 1.85 -29.33
C VAL A 187 -2.71 2.03 -28.10
N ALA A 188 -1.61 1.28 -28.04
CA ALA A 188 -0.60 1.46 -27.01
C ALA A 188 0.44 2.51 -27.44
N ARG A 189 1.00 3.22 -26.48
CA ARG A 189 2.09 4.17 -26.68
C ARG A 189 3.29 3.79 -25.84
N GLU A 190 4.47 3.79 -26.46
CA GLU A 190 5.72 3.57 -25.74
C GLU A 190 5.88 4.62 -24.62
N GLN A 191 6.44 4.18 -23.49
CA GLN A 191 6.71 5.07 -22.38
C GLN A 191 7.80 6.08 -22.77
N THR A 192 7.65 7.33 -22.33
CA THR A 192 8.62 8.41 -22.61
C THR A 192 9.07 9.07 -21.31
N GLY A 193 10.31 9.56 -21.29
CA GLY A 193 10.93 10.15 -20.09
C GLY A 193 11.75 9.16 -19.26
N GLU A 194 12.28 9.64 -18.14
CA GLU A 194 13.13 8.84 -17.25
C GLU A 194 12.28 7.98 -16.31
N ALA A 195 12.62 6.70 -16.22
CA ALA A 195 11.94 5.78 -15.32
C ALA A 195 12.46 5.94 -13.88
N THR A 196 11.54 5.97 -12.92
CA THR A 196 11.88 5.87 -11.48
C THR A 196 11.38 4.54 -10.92
N LEU A 197 12.01 4.07 -9.85
CA LEU A 197 11.72 2.76 -9.25
C LEU A 197 10.98 2.91 -7.93
N ALA A 198 10.01 2.02 -7.71
CA ALA A 198 9.22 1.90 -6.50
C ALA A 198 9.38 0.48 -5.92
N PRO A 199 10.55 0.13 -5.36
CA PRO A 199 10.77 -1.19 -4.77
C PRO A 199 9.80 -1.43 -3.62
N LYS A 200 9.59 -2.72 -3.29
CA LYS A 200 8.77 -3.10 -2.15
C LYS A 200 9.34 -2.48 -0.87
N LEU A 201 8.49 -1.82 -0.08
CA LEU A 201 8.89 -1.30 1.22
C LEU A 201 9.16 -2.42 2.22
N SER A 202 10.25 -2.27 2.94
CA SER A 202 10.63 -3.04 4.11
C SER A 202 10.03 -2.43 5.38
N LEU A 203 10.20 -3.12 6.51
CA LEU A 203 9.86 -2.52 7.80
C LEU A 203 10.71 -1.26 8.05
N ASP A 204 12.00 -1.27 7.74
CA ASP A 204 12.89 -0.15 8.06
C ASP A 204 12.50 1.15 7.32
N ASP A 205 11.92 1.04 6.13
CA ASP A 205 11.38 2.20 5.38
C ASP A 205 10.22 2.91 6.11
N ALA A 206 9.59 2.24 7.09
CA ALA A 206 8.53 2.82 7.92
C ALA A 206 9.03 3.41 9.25
N ARG A 207 10.34 3.38 9.52
CA ARG A 207 10.90 4.04 10.71
C ARG A 207 10.84 5.56 10.54
N LEU A 208 10.34 6.25 11.57
CA LEU A 208 10.35 7.70 11.66
C LEU A 208 11.65 8.15 12.35
N HIS A 209 12.44 8.95 11.64
CA HIS A 209 13.67 9.55 12.15
C HIS A 209 13.39 11.01 12.54
N TRP A 210 13.18 11.25 13.83
CA TRP A 210 12.64 12.53 14.32
C TRP A 210 13.50 13.77 14.02
N ASN A 211 14.78 13.60 13.68
CA ASN A 211 15.64 14.70 13.22
C ASN A 211 15.26 15.23 11.83
N GLU A 212 14.40 14.53 11.09
CA GLU A 212 13.90 14.99 9.80
C GLU A 212 12.80 16.07 9.96
N PRO A 213 12.61 16.93 8.94
CA PRO A 213 11.47 17.85 8.88
C PRO A 213 10.12 17.15 9.00
N SER A 214 9.19 17.78 9.70
CA SER A 214 7.81 17.33 9.91
C SER A 214 7.09 16.95 8.62
N ALA A 215 7.32 17.69 7.53
CA ALA A 215 6.73 17.39 6.22
C ALA A 215 7.16 16.02 5.67
N LEU A 216 8.45 15.66 5.78
CA LEU A 216 8.97 14.38 5.31
C LEU A 216 8.48 13.23 6.20
N LEU A 217 8.47 13.44 7.52
CA LEU A 217 7.92 12.48 8.48
C LEU A 217 6.43 12.22 8.22
N TYR A 218 5.67 13.28 7.93
CA TYR A 218 4.24 13.18 7.64
C TYR A 218 3.96 12.50 6.30
N GLN A 219 4.74 12.79 5.25
CA GLN A 219 4.70 12.06 3.98
C GLN A 219 5.02 10.58 4.17
N ARG A 220 6.07 10.26 4.92
CA ARG A 220 6.44 8.88 5.25
C ARG A 220 5.31 8.18 5.98
N LEU A 221 4.77 8.79 7.04
CA LEU A 221 3.66 8.23 7.81
C LEU A 221 2.47 7.89 6.91
N ARG A 222 2.03 8.83 6.06
CA ARG A 222 0.92 8.59 5.13
C ARG A 222 1.24 7.50 4.11
N GLY A 223 2.46 7.49 3.60
CA GLY A 223 2.91 6.57 2.55
C GLY A 223 3.08 5.13 3.02
N VAL A 224 3.46 4.92 4.27
CA VAL A 224 3.58 3.57 4.87
C VAL A 224 2.31 3.10 5.58
N THR A 225 1.20 3.85 5.48
CA THR A 225 -0.08 3.51 6.11
C THR A 225 -1.02 2.86 5.11
N PRO A 226 -1.58 1.66 5.40
CA PRO A 226 -1.50 0.94 6.69
C PRO A 226 -0.27 0.03 6.84
N GLU A 227 0.39 -0.35 5.75
CA GLU A 227 1.52 -1.28 5.73
C GLU A 227 2.74 -0.65 5.02
N PRO A 228 3.97 -0.74 5.57
CA PRO A 228 4.38 -1.49 6.77
C PRO A 228 3.97 -0.90 8.13
N GLY A 229 3.42 0.32 8.14
CA GLY A 229 2.96 1.05 9.33
C GLY A 229 4.09 1.77 10.05
N ALA A 230 3.93 3.10 10.19
CA ALA A 230 4.95 3.99 10.73
C ALA A 230 5.28 3.64 12.20
N PHE A 231 6.54 3.74 12.56
CA PHE A 231 6.98 3.49 13.94
C PHE A 231 8.24 4.22 14.33
N THR A 232 8.47 4.29 15.62
CA THR A 232 9.73 4.69 16.26
C THR A 232 10.06 3.72 17.40
N PHE A 233 11.11 3.98 18.17
CA PHE A 233 11.46 3.23 19.37
C PHE A 233 11.31 4.12 20.60
N LEU A 234 10.68 3.58 21.65
CA LEU A 234 10.64 4.15 22.99
C LEU A 234 11.21 3.11 23.95
N SER A 235 12.31 3.44 24.65
CA SER A 235 12.98 2.53 25.59
C SER A 235 13.29 1.15 24.97
N GLY A 236 13.83 1.14 23.76
CA GLY A 236 14.18 -0.05 22.97
C GLY A 236 12.98 -0.82 22.42
N GLN A 237 11.74 -0.35 22.64
CA GLN A 237 10.52 -1.03 22.21
C GLN A 237 9.87 -0.31 21.03
N ARG A 238 9.40 -1.10 20.05
CA ARG A 238 8.69 -0.56 18.89
C ARG A 238 7.40 0.13 19.33
N PHE A 239 7.26 1.39 18.95
CA PHE A 239 6.09 2.22 19.18
C PHE A 239 5.53 2.68 17.84
N LYS A 240 4.34 2.19 17.48
CA LYS A 240 3.73 2.54 16.19
C LYS A 240 2.97 3.85 16.29
N ILE A 241 3.15 4.69 15.28
CA ILE A 241 2.35 5.89 15.05
C ILE A 241 1.32 5.53 13.99
N LEU A 242 0.04 5.46 14.38
CA LEU A 242 -1.03 5.05 13.48
C LEU A 242 -1.64 6.25 12.77
N GLU A 243 -1.75 7.37 13.48
CA GLU A 243 -2.31 8.60 12.94
C GLU A 243 -1.67 9.80 13.64
N ALA A 244 -1.31 10.81 12.84
CA ALA A 244 -0.74 12.06 13.30
C ALA A 244 -1.13 13.19 12.33
N GLU A 245 -0.93 14.44 12.74
CA GLU A 245 -1.13 15.63 11.91
C GLU A 245 -0.04 16.67 12.17
N PRO A 246 0.26 17.55 11.20
CA PRO A 246 1.16 18.68 11.43
C PRO A 246 0.64 19.60 12.53
N ALA A 247 1.51 19.98 13.47
CA ALA A 247 1.17 20.87 14.58
C ALA A 247 2.06 22.13 14.55
N ARG A 248 1.90 22.94 13.50
CA ARG A 248 2.75 24.14 13.26
C ARG A 248 2.62 25.20 14.35
N ASP A 249 1.48 25.23 15.03
CA ASP A 249 1.18 26.19 16.11
C ASP A 249 1.64 25.69 17.48
N ALA A 250 2.13 24.46 17.57
CA ALA A 250 2.65 23.91 18.82
C ALA A 250 4.04 24.50 19.15
N VAL A 251 4.32 24.63 20.45
CA VAL A 251 5.64 25.01 20.95
C VAL A 251 6.64 23.95 20.50
N GLN A 252 7.77 24.39 19.96
CA GLN A 252 8.81 23.49 19.47
C GLN A 252 9.37 22.63 20.61
N LEU A 253 9.57 21.34 20.30
CA LEU A 253 10.22 20.37 21.17
C LEU A 253 11.48 19.85 20.49
N PRO A 254 12.51 19.43 21.24
CA PRO A 254 13.64 18.72 20.66
C PRO A 254 13.20 17.50 19.83
N PRO A 255 13.87 17.18 18.71
CA PRO A 255 13.57 16.00 17.92
C PRO A 255 13.41 14.73 18.77
N GLY A 256 12.27 14.06 18.62
CA GLY A 256 11.98 12.81 19.32
C GLY A 256 11.48 12.98 20.77
N GLU A 257 11.48 14.19 21.32
CA GLU A 257 10.88 14.46 22.63
C GLU A 257 9.36 14.58 22.49
N PHE A 258 8.63 13.79 23.29
CA PHE A 258 7.18 13.83 23.37
C PHE A 258 6.76 14.77 24.50
N GLY A 259 5.63 15.46 24.31
CA GLY A 259 5.08 16.37 25.31
C GLY A 259 3.57 16.50 25.19
N LEU A 260 2.95 17.03 26.25
CA LEU A 260 1.54 17.40 26.26
C LEU A 260 1.42 18.91 26.07
N GLN A 261 0.72 19.34 25.01
CA GLN A 261 0.44 20.74 24.74
C GLN A 261 -1.03 20.95 24.42
N GLY A 262 -1.72 21.80 25.18
CA GLY A 262 -3.15 22.04 24.99
C GLY A 262 -4.02 20.77 25.08
N GLY A 263 -3.58 19.76 25.86
CA GLY A 263 -4.25 18.47 25.98
C GLY A 263 -3.94 17.48 24.84
N ALA A 264 -3.19 17.88 23.81
CA ALA A 264 -2.75 17.02 22.72
C ALA A 264 -1.33 16.49 22.97
N VAL A 265 -1.10 15.23 22.60
CA VAL A 265 0.26 14.66 22.59
C VAL A 265 0.96 15.10 21.31
N VAL A 266 2.11 15.73 21.47
CA VAL A 266 2.98 16.17 20.37
C VAL A 266 4.35 15.52 20.49
N VAL A 267 5.04 15.39 19.37
CA VAL A 267 6.44 14.94 19.31
C VAL A 267 7.26 15.94 18.50
N GLY A 268 8.42 16.31 19.03
CA GLY A 268 9.36 17.21 18.36
C GLY A 268 9.94 16.58 17.10
N THR A 269 10.16 17.41 16.09
CA THR A 269 10.82 17.02 14.83
C THR A 269 11.97 17.98 14.52
N GLY A 270 12.62 17.82 13.36
CA GLY A 270 13.66 18.75 12.89
C GLY A 270 13.19 20.20 12.69
N ASP A 271 11.89 20.45 12.51
CA ASP A 271 11.33 21.80 12.37
C ASP A 271 10.13 22.05 13.31
N HIS A 272 8.95 21.57 12.98
CA HIS A 272 7.71 21.77 13.73
C HIS A 272 7.23 20.46 14.36
N PRO A 273 6.57 20.48 15.53
CA PRO A 273 6.02 19.25 16.10
C PRO A 273 4.98 18.56 15.21
N LEU A 274 4.85 17.24 15.39
CA LEU A 274 3.68 16.49 14.93
C LEU A 274 2.77 16.20 16.12
N ARG A 275 1.46 16.41 15.94
CA ARG A 275 0.44 15.97 16.89
C ARG A 275 0.08 14.52 16.63
N LEU A 276 0.15 13.69 17.66
CA LEU A 276 -0.22 12.28 17.59
C LEU A 276 -1.70 12.13 17.93
N LEU A 277 -2.42 11.41 17.07
CA LEU A 277 -3.85 11.14 17.26
C LEU A 277 -4.06 9.72 17.78
N SER A 278 -3.40 8.74 17.15
CA SER A 278 -3.51 7.32 17.49
C SER A 278 -2.16 6.62 17.43
N VAL A 279 -1.89 5.79 18.44
CA VAL A 279 -0.62 5.08 18.63
C VAL A 279 -0.86 3.63 19.01
N GLN A 280 0.17 2.80 18.83
CA GLN A 280 0.16 1.42 19.33
C GLN A 280 1.50 1.09 20.00
N PRO A 281 1.57 1.13 21.35
CA PRO A 281 2.70 0.61 22.10
C PRO A 281 2.91 -0.88 21.87
N ALA A 282 4.14 -1.36 22.06
CA ALA A 282 4.48 -2.77 21.95
C ALA A 282 3.55 -3.65 22.80
N GLY A 283 2.99 -4.70 22.18
CA GLY A 283 2.09 -5.65 22.84
C GLY A 283 0.67 -5.14 23.16
N LYS A 284 0.37 -3.85 22.98
CA LYS A 284 -0.94 -3.25 23.27
C LYS A 284 -1.84 -3.17 22.04
N LYS A 285 -3.13 -2.90 22.27
CA LYS A 285 -4.08 -2.53 21.21
C LYS A 285 -3.84 -1.07 20.77
N PRO A 286 -4.20 -0.69 19.54
CA PRO A 286 -4.32 0.71 19.14
C PRO A 286 -5.13 1.53 20.17
N MET A 287 -4.67 2.75 20.45
CA MET A 287 -5.33 3.65 21.41
C MET A 287 -5.09 5.11 21.02
N ARG A 288 -5.91 6.03 21.57
CA ARG A 288 -5.67 7.47 21.44
C ARG A 288 -4.31 7.82 22.07
N ALA A 289 -3.58 8.73 21.46
CA ALA A 289 -2.29 9.17 22.00
C ALA A 289 -2.42 9.74 23.42
N GLU A 290 -3.49 10.49 23.68
CA GLU A 290 -3.81 11.07 25.00
C GLU A 290 -4.03 9.99 26.08
N ASP A 291 -4.64 8.87 25.73
CA ASP A 291 -4.86 7.75 26.67
C ASP A 291 -3.54 7.06 27.01
N TRP A 292 -2.67 6.90 26.01
CA TRP A 292 -1.30 6.42 26.23
C TRP A 292 -0.51 7.36 27.16
N TRP A 293 -0.57 8.67 26.93
CA TRP A 293 0.14 9.67 27.73
C TRP A 293 -0.29 9.69 29.20
N ARG A 294 -1.60 9.56 29.46
CA ARG A 294 -2.13 9.44 30.83
C ARG A 294 -1.62 8.16 31.52
N GLY A 295 -1.53 7.06 30.77
CA GLY A 295 -1.05 5.78 31.29
C GLY A 295 0.40 5.82 31.79
N ILE A 296 1.29 6.45 31.04
CA ILE A 296 2.71 6.57 31.43
C ILE A 296 2.90 7.55 32.61
N SER A 297 2.16 8.65 32.62
CA SER A 297 2.21 9.64 33.71
C SER A 297 1.75 9.07 35.06
N SER A 298 0.81 8.12 35.03
CA SER A 298 0.32 7.45 36.25
C SER A 298 1.26 6.39 36.81
N SER A 299 2.18 5.87 35.99
CA SER A 299 3.11 4.79 36.39
C SER A 299 4.41 5.33 37.03
N GLY A 300 4.70 6.64 36.86
CA GLY A 300 5.84 7.33 37.47
C GLY A 300 5.64 7.75 38.95
N ASN A 301 4.41 7.68 39.48
CA ASN A 301 4.08 8.12 40.86
C ASN A 301 3.92 6.97 41.88
N GLY A 302 4.58 5.83 41.64
CA GLY A 302 4.44 4.62 42.45
C GLY A 302 5.48 4.42 43.56
N ASN A 303 5.68 5.39 44.46
CA ASN A 303 6.06 5.26 45.89
C ASN A 303 6.70 6.56 46.41
N GLY A 304 6.05 7.25 47.33
CA GLY A 304 6.67 8.35 48.06
C GLY A 304 5.65 9.35 48.59
N SER A 305 5.16 9.10 49.80
CA SER A 305 4.62 10.17 50.64
C SER A 305 5.78 11.09 51.03
N GLY A 306 5.76 12.32 50.53
CA GLY A 306 6.72 13.35 50.90
C GLY A 306 6.68 14.52 49.93
N ASP A 307 6.29 15.69 50.45
CA ASP A 307 6.28 16.97 49.74
C ASP A 307 7.60 17.25 49.01
N THR A 308 7.53 17.43 47.68
CA THR A 308 8.46 18.28 46.93
C THR A 308 7.74 18.94 45.74
N GLU A 309 7.60 20.27 45.82
CA GLU A 309 7.46 21.15 44.66
C GLU A 309 8.70 20.97 43.76
N ASN A 310 8.53 20.23 42.66
CA ASN A 310 9.25 20.32 41.37
C ASN A 310 9.00 19.00 40.61
N GLY A 311 7.81 18.88 40.02
CA GLY A 311 7.47 17.75 39.15
C GLY A 311 8.14 17.91 37.79
N GLU A 312 9.43 17.57 37.68
CA GLU A 312 10.03 17.26 36.39
C GLU A 312 9.29 16.03 35.84
N THR A 313 8.40 16.25 34.88
CA THR A 313 7.76 15.15 34.15
C THR A 313 8.89 14.43 33.41
N GLU A 314 9.12 13.16 33.74
CA GLU A 314 10.14 12.34 33.10
C GLU A 314 9.97 12.42 31.58
N LYS A 315 10.98 12.97 30.89
CA LYS A 315 10.89 13.26 29.46
C LYS A 315 10.81 11.94 28.68
N VAL A 316 9.75 11.80 27.90
CA VAL A 316 9.58 10.65 27.02
C VAL A 316 10.26 10.97 25.69
N VAL A 317 11.38 10.29 25.43
CA VAL A 317 12.21 10.56 24.24
C VAL A 317 12.31 9.30 23.39
N ALA A 318 12.10 9.43 22.08
CA ALA A 318 12.33 8.37 21.12
C ALA A 318 13.79 8.27 20.67
N GLU A 319 14.18 7.03 20.35
CA GLU A 319 15.50 6.66 19.83
C GLU A 319 15.65 6.79 18.31
#